data_AF-X1L3K2-F1
#
_entry.id   AF-X1L3K2-F1
#
_cell.length_a   1.000
_cell.length_b   1.000
_cell.length_c   1.000
_cell.angle_alpha   90.00
_cell.angle_beta   90.00
_cell.angle_gamma   90.00
#
_symmetry.space_group_name_H-M   'P 1'
#
loop_
_entity.id
_entity.type
_entity.pdbx_description
1 polymer ?
#
loop_
_entity_poly.entity_id
_entity_poly.type
_entity_poly.pdbx_seq_one_letter_code
_entity_poly.pdbx_strand_id
1 'polypeptide(L)'
;PDLILATEYHKAEVIPGLERLGLTVLTLDPRSLDEVLEAITLAGKCTGKEDEASQLVTEMENRINATTEKTAGLAEAENLCVFYIVYHDPLMTVGSDTLIHELIVKAGGINIAQDLTGDYPTIGLEAVIAANPQVIVASYGHGSAADMPLQFAQNEPRLADVDAHVNNQVYGIDANLISRPGPRIADGLELLAKMIHPEKFEEMIPSPMEVTDQAGRVVRIERMPEKIISLAPSNTEILYALGLEGKLVGVTKYCDYPEAAKDKPKVGGFSTVDIERVVEIEPDLILAVNIHKKEVIPSLERLGLTVVCLDPTTLEEVL
;
A
#
# COMPACT_ATOMS: atom_id res chain seq x y z
N PRO A 1 -15.59 -26.33 -12.22
CA PRO A 1 -15.41 -24.89 -12.53
C PRO A 1 -15.37 -24.75 -14.05
N ASP A 2 -15.92 -23.66 -14.60
CA ASP A 2 -15.94 -23.45 -16.06
C ASP A 2 -14.63 -22.84 -16.59
N LEU A 3 -13.89 -22.16 -15.71
CA LEU A 3 -12.57 -21.59 -15.98
C LEU A 3 -11.71 -21.71 -14.71
N ILE A 4 -10.42 -22.02 -14.89
CA ILE A 4 -9.40 -22.01 -13.85
C ILE A 4 -8.33 -20.99 -14.24
N LEU A 5 -7.99 -20.07 -13.34
CA LEU A 5 -6.84 -19.18 -13.50
C LEU A 5 -5.62 -19.82 -12.83
N ALA A 6 -4.51 -19.85 -13.55
CA ALA A 6 -3.23 -20.40 -13.11
C ALA A 6 -2.08 -19.44 -13.43
N THR A 7 -0.89 -19.75 -12.94
CA THR A 7 0.36 -18.99 -13.13
C THR A 7 1.42 -19.92 -13.73
N GLU A 8 2.55 -19.40 -14.19
CA GLU A 8 3.64 -20.23 -14.77
C GLU A 8 4.14 -21.31 -13.79
N TYR A 9 4.08 -21.07 -12.47
CA TYR A 9 4.39 -22.08 -11.44
C TYR A 9 3.58 -23.38 -11.55
N HIS A 10 2.41 -23.35 -12.17
CA HIS A 10 1.53 -24.51 -12.33
C HIS A 10 1.78 -25.29 -13.64
N LYS A 11 2.64 -24.78 -14.53
CA LYS A 11 2.79 -25.25 -15.92
C LYS A 11 3.34 -26.67 -16.07
N ALA A 12 4.21 -27.10 -15.16
CA ALA A 12 4.89 -28.40 -15.31
C ALA A 12 3.97 -29.60 -15.05
N GLU A 13 3.11 -29.53 -14.03
CA GLU A 13 2.32 -30.69 -13.58
C GLU A 13 0.83 -30.41 -13.44
N VAL A 14 0.48 -29.24 -12.88
CA VAL A 14 -0.91 -28.92 -12.51
C VAL A 14 -1.74 -28.61 -13.75
N ILE A 15 -1.26 -27.72 -14.62
CA ILE A 15 -1.99 -27.32 -15.84
C ILE A 15 -2.23 -28.54 -16.76
N PRO A 16 -1.21 -29.36 -17.12
CA PRO A 16 -1.44 -30.55 -17.95
C PRO A 16 -2.35 -31.59 -17.28
N GLY A 17 -2.35 -31.66 -15.95
CA GLY A 17 -3.27 -32.49 -15.18
C GLY A 17 -4.72 -32.05 -15.35
N LEU A 18 -4.99 -30.75 -15.16
CA LEU A 18 -6.32 -30.15 -15.29
C LEU A 18 -6.85 -30.24 -16.73
N GLU A 19 -6.01 -29.96 -17.73
CA GLU A 19 -6.39 -30.03 -19.14
C GLU A 19 -6.74 -31.46 -19.57
N ARG A 20 -6.01 -32.49 -19.08
CA ARG A 20 -6.34 -33.90 -19.33
C ARG A 20 -7.70 -34.32 -18.75
N LEU A 21 -8.16 -33.63 -17.71
CA LEU A 21 -9.49 -33.82 -17.13
C LEU A 21 -10.58 -33.05 -17.90
N GLY A 22 -10.23 -32.37 -18.99
CA GLY A 22 -11.14 -31.59 -19.82
C GLY A 22 -11.52 -30.24 -19.22
N LEU A 23 -10.75 -29.72 -18.26
CA LEU A 23 -10.97 -28.42 -17.64
C LEU A 23 -10.27 -27.31 -18.41
N THR A 24 -10.95 -26.17 -18.58
CA THR A 24 -10.37 -24.97 -19.20
C THR A 24 -9.45 -24.26 -18.20
N VAL A 25 -8.18 -24.07 -18.58
CA VAL A 25 -7.19 -23.35 -17.77
C VAL A 25 -6.65 -22.15 -18.55
N LEU A 26 -6.66 -20.98 -17.92
CA LEU A 26 -6.03 -19.77 -18.42
C LEU A 26 -4.82 -19.44 -17.54
N THR A 27 -3.65 -19.29 -18.16
CA THR A 27 -2.42 -18.92 -17.45
C THR A 27 -2.22 -17.41 -17.55
N LEU A 28 -2.01 -16.76 -16.40
CA LEU A 28 -1.64 -15.36 -16.29
C LEU A 28 -0.33 -15.28 -15.51
N ASP A 29 0.76 -14.82 -16.14
CA ASP A 29 2.06 -14.60 -15.49
C ASP A 29 2.66 -13.27 -15.96
N PRO A 30 2.05 -12.12 -15.62
CA PRO A 30 2.55 -10.83 -16.08
C PRO A 30 3.93 -10.55 -15.51
N ARG A 31 4.85 -10.12 -16.38
CA ARG A 31 6.22 -9.71 -16.04
C ARG A 31 6.45 -8.20 -16.18
N SER A 32 5.47 -7.48 -16.74
CA SER A 32 5.48 -6.03 -16.85
C SER A 32 4.16 -5.39 -16.46
N LEU A 33 4.14 -4.07 -16.23
CA LEU A 33 2.92 -3.29 -15.99
C LEU A 33 1.94 -3.44 -17.14
N ASP A 34 2.42 -3.38 -18.38
CA ASP A 34 1.59 -3.52 -19.57
C ASP A 34 0.95 -4.92 -19.61
N GLU A 35 1.72 -5.97 -19.31
CA GLU A 35 1.20 -7.33 -19.21
C GLU A 35 0.17 -7.50 -18.08
N VAL A 36 0.28 -6.73 -16.98
CA VAL A 36 -0.73 -6.74 -15.90
C VAL A 36 -2.05 -6.18 -16.43
N LEU A 37 -2.02 -5.07 -17.17
CA LEU A 37 -3.21 -4.47 -17.77
C LEU A 37 -3.84 -5.40 -18.84
N GLU A 38 -3.00 -6.05 -19.64
CA GLU A 38 -3.44 -7.08 -20.60
C GLU A 38 -4.07 -8.28 -19.90
N ALA A 39 -3.50 -8.74 -18.79
CA ALA A 39 -4.05 -9.85 -18.01
C ALA A 39 -5.42 -9.52 -17.40
N ILE A 40 -5.62 -8.28 -16.92
CA ILE A 40 -6.92 -7.80 -16.44
C ILE A 40 -7.93 -7.78 -17.58
N THR A 41 -7.55 -7.24 -18.74
CA THR A 41 -8.40 -7.20 -19.94
C THR A 41 -8.80 -8.62 -20.38
N LEU A 42 -7.85 -9.55 -20.39
CA LEU A 42 -8.07 -10.94 -20.75
C LEU A 42 -9.00 -11.64 -19.76
N ALA A 43 -8.80 -11.42 -18.45
CA ALA A 43 -9.69 -11.93 -17.42
C ALA A 43 -11.12 -11.37 -17.57
N GLY A 44 -11.27 -10.08 -17.87
CA GLY A 44 -12.55 -9.45 -18.16
C GLY A 44 -13.28 -10.12 -19.32
N LYS A 45 -12.58 -10.32 -20.44
CA LYS A 45 -13.12 -11.00 -21.64
C LYS A 45 -13.53 -12.45 -21.36
N CYS A 46 -12.73 -13.19 -20.60
CA CYS A 46 -13.04 -14.57 -20.25
C CYS A 46 -14.20 -14.71 -19.27
N THR A 47 -14.59 -13.63 -18.57
CA THR A 47 -15.64 -13.65 -17.54
C THR A 47 -16.89 -12.85 -17.93
N GLY A 48 -16.91 -12.21 -19.11
CA GLY A 48 -18.02 -11.35 -19.55
C GLY A 48 -18.11 -10.04 -18.76
N LYS A 49 -16.96 -9.54 -18.31
CA LYS A 49 -16.75 -8.35 -17.47
C LYS A 49 -15.84 -7.34 -18.15
N GLU A 50 -16.00 -7.18 -19.46
CA GLU A 50 -15.17 -6.29 -20.28
C GLU A 50 -15.29 -4.82 -19.85
N ASP A 51 -16.49 -4.37 -19.49
CA ASP A 51 -16.70 -2.98 -19.07
C ASP A 51 -16.01 -2.68 -17.73
N GLU A 52 -16.14 -3.58 -16.74
CA GLU A 52 -15.46 -3.44 -15.45
C GLU A 52 -13.93 -3.55 -15.59
N ALA A 53 -13.44 -4.45 -16.45
CA ALA A 53 -12.01 -4.57 -16.73
C ALA A 53 -11.47 -3.31 -17.41
N SER A 54 -12.19 -2.75 -18.38
CA SER A 54 -11.82 -1.51 -19.07
C SER A 54 -11.74 -0.32 -18.11
N GLN A 55 -12.72 -0.18 -17.21
CA GLN A 55 -12.70 0.85 -16.17
C GLN A 55 -11.48 0.71 -15.25
N LEU A 56 -11.20 -0.50 -14.78
CA LEU A 56 -10.06 -0.78 -13.91
C LEU A 56 -8.72 -0.51 -14.61
N VAL A 57 -8.58 -0.93 -15.87
CA VAL A 57 -7.37 -0.65 -16.67
C VAL A 57 -7.18 0.84 -16.85
N THR A 58 -8.23 1.59 -17.20
CA THR A 58 -8.16 3.04 -17.38
C THR A 58 -7.75 3.74 -16.07
N GLU A 59 -8.31 3.32 -14.93
CA GLU A 59 -7.91 3.85 -13.62
C GLU A 59 -6.43 3.59 -13.33
N MET A 60 -5.98 2.35 -13.52
CA MET A 60 -4.60 1.97 -13.29
C MET A 60 -3.63 2.71 -14.22
N GLU A 61 -3.94 2.81 -15.51
CA GLU A 61 -3.13 3.56 -16.49
C GLU A 61 -2.99 5.02 -16.08
N ASN A 62 -4.07 5.67 -15.66
CA ASN A 62 -4.02 7.06 -15.20
C ASN A 62 -3.11 7.22 -13.98
N ARG A 63 -3.17 6.30 -13.01
CA ARG A 63 -2.31 6.32 -11.82
C ARG A 63 -0.84 6.06 -12.15
N ILE A 64 -0.57 5.08 -13.01
CA ILE A 64 0.77 4.77 -13.49
C ILE A 64 1.35 5.98 -14.21
N ASN A 65 0.61 6.57 -15.16
CA ASN A 65 1.05 7.74 -15.92
C ASN A 65 1.28 8.96 -15.02
N ALA A 66 0.37 9.24 -14.08
CA ALA A 66 0.54 10.34 -13.13
C ALA A 66 1.81 10.19 -12.27
N THR A 67 2.26 8.96 -12.03
CA THR A 67 3.49 8.68 -11.30
C THR A 67 4.71 8.79 -12.22
N THR A 68 4.67 8.15 -13.39
CA THR A 68 5.80 8.10 -14.31
C THR A 68 6.07 9.43 -15.01
N GLU A 69 5.08 10.30 -15.23
CA GLU A 69 5.30 11.64 -15.78
C GLU A 69 6.13 12.51 -14.82
N LYS A 70 5.97 12.33 -13.50
CA LYS A 70 6.74 13.06 -12.49
C LYS A 70 8.21 12.61 -12.44
N THR A 71 8.48 11.35 -12.76
CA THR A 71 9.83 10.76 -12.77
C THR A 71 10.49 10.85 -14.15
N ALA A 72 9.73 10.88 -15.25
CA ALA A 72 10.25 10.98 -16.61
C ALA A 72 10.88 12.36 -16.92
N GLY A 73 10.53 13.39 -16.16
CA GLY A 73 11.14 14.72 -16.26
C GLY A 73 12.52 14.84 -15.58
N LEU A 74 13.00 13.77 -14.94
CA LEU A 74 14.31 13.75 -14.28
C LEU A 74 15.43 13.69 -15.31
N ALA A 75 16.47 14.50 -15.09
CA ALA A 75 17.73 14.30 -15.79
C ALA A 75 18.36 12.97 -15.36
N GLU A 76 19.11 12.33 -16.24
CA GLU A 76 19.78 11.04 -15.95
C GLU A 76 20.68 11.11 -14.70
N ALA A 77 21.24 12.28 -14.38
CA ALA A 77 22.02 12.53 -13.18
C ALA A 77 21.19 12.61 -11.87
N GLU A 78 19.87 12.72 -11.97
CA GLU A 78 18.93 12.74 -10.84
C GLU A 78 18.44 11.33 -10.48
N ASN A 79 18.65 10.32 -11.32
CA ASN A 79 18.25 8.94 -11.00
C ASN A 79 19.11 8.38 -9.87
N LEU A 80 18.45 7.82 -8.85
CA LEU A 80 19.12 7.26 -7.67
C LEU A 80 19.36 5.76 -7.83
N CYS A 81 20.53 5.28 -7.41
CA CYS A 81 20.82 3.85 -7.28
C CYS A 81 20.00 3.24 -6.13
N VAL A 82 19.19 2.26 -6.48
CA VAL A 82 18.29 1.55 -5.57
C VAL A 82 18.80 0.13 -5.35
N PHE A 83 18.96 -0.23 -4.08
CA PHE A 83 19.16 -1.61 -3.66
C PHE A 83 17.88 -2.20 -3.11
N TYR A 84 17.34 -3.23 -3.79
CA TYR A 84 16.14 -3.94 -3.34
C TYR A 84 16.50 -5.26 -2.66
N ILE A 85 16.01 -5.49 -1.44
CA ILE A 85 16.26 -6.72 -0.66
C ILE A 85 15.01 -7.61 -0.65
N VAL A 86 15.11 -8.74 -1.36
CA VAL A 86 14.10 -9.80 -1.38
C VAL A 86 14.29 -10.74 -0.19
N TYR A 87 15.54 -11.11 0.10
CA TYR A 87 15.88 -12.01 1.19
C TYR A 87 17.25 -11.65 1.79
N HIS A 88 17.46 -11.98 3.07
CA HIS A 88 18.64 -11.54 3.82
C HIS A 88 19.76 -12.59 3.91
N ASP A 89 19.42 -13.89 3.88
CA ASP A 89 20.42 -14.96 4.00
C ASP A 89 20.03 -16.23 3.20
N PRO A 90 20.58 -16.47 2.00
CA PRO A 90 21.57 -15.62 1.32
C PRO A 90 20.96 -14.26 0.93
N LEU A 91 21.80 -13.23 0.80
CA LEU A 91 21.36 -11.90 0.39
C LEU A 91 20.88 -11.96 -1.07
N MET A 92 19.57 -11.82 -1.26
CA MET A 92 18.90 -11.89 -2.56
C MET A 92 18.32 -10.53 -2.95
N THR A 93 18.49 -10.19 -4.22
CA THR A 93 18.04 -8.95 -4.84
C THR A 93 17.17 -9.26 -6.06
N VAL A 94 16.88 -8.23 -6.85
CA VAL A 94 15.99 -8.26 -8.01
C VAL A 94 16.82 -8.10 -9.29
N GLY A 95 16.67 -9.04 -10.23
CA GLY A 95 17.28 -8.95 -11.57
C GLY A 95 16.44 -8.16 -12.57
N SER A 96 16.99 -7.91 -13.75
CA SER A 96 16.35 -7.08 -14.80
C SER A 96 15.03 -7.65 -15.34
N ASP A 97 14.87 -8.97 -15.34
CA ASP A 97 13.73 -9.65 -15.99
C ASP A 97 12.53 -9.79 -15.04
N THR A 98 12.36 -8.83 -14.14
CA THR A 98 11.30 -8.85 -13.12
C THR A 98 10.43 -7.61 -13.17
N LEU A 99 9.17 -7.80 -12.75
CA LEU A 99 8.25 -6.68 -12.55
C LEU A 99 8.80 -5.67 -11.53
N ILE A 100 9.45 -6.14 -10.47
CA ILE A 100 10.04 -5.25 -9.45
C ILE A 100 11.12 -4.35 -10.05
N HIS A 101 11.95 -4.87 -10.96
CA HIS A 101 12.92 -4.04 -11.68
C HIS A 101 12.24 -2.97 -12.52
N GLU A 102 11.20 -3.33 -13.29
CA GLU A 102 10.47 -2.37 -14.09
C GLU A 102 9.86 -1.26 -13.22
N LEU A 103 9.32 -1.61 -12.05
CA LEU A 103 8.78 -0.63 -11.11
C LEU A 103 9.85 0.31 -10.58
N ILE A 104 11.04 -0.19 -10.24
CA ILE A 104 12.18 0.65 -9.81
C ILE A 104 12.54 1.64 -10.92
N VAL A 105 12.64 1.19 -12.16
CA VAL A 105 12.99 2.04 -13.32
C VAL A 105 11.92 3.08 -13.59
N LYS A 106 10.64 2.69 -13.62
CA LYS A 106 9.50 3.62 -13.81
C LYS A 106 9.35 4.60 -12.65
N ALA A 107 9.78 4.22 -11.46
CA ALA A 107 9.83 5.08 -10.29
C ALA A 107 11.03 6.06 -10.30
N GLY A 108 11.87 6.08 -11.35
CA GLY A 108 13.03 6.99 -11.46
C GLY A 108 14.33 6.43 -10.87
N GLY A 109 14.34 5.17 -10.43
CA GLY A 109 15.52 4.53 -9.85
C GLY A 109 16.38 3.76 -10.84
N ILE A 110 17.62 3.51 -10.46
CA ILE A 110 18.57 2.59 -11.12
C ILE A 110 18.72 1.36 -10.23
N ASN A 111 18.36 0.18 -10.72
CA ASN A 111 18.57 -1.06 -9.98
C ASN A 111 20.07 -1.43 -9.97
N ILE A 112 20.71 -1.47 -8.79
CA ILE A 112 22.14 -1.82 -8.69
C ILE A 112 22.47 -3.25 -9.14
N ALA A 113 21.45 -4.10 -9.25
CA ALA A 113 21.57 -5.50 -9.65
C ALA A 113 21.08 -5.77 -11.07
N GLN A 114 20.83 -4.74 -11.88
CA GLN A 114 20.29 -4.91 -13.25
C GLN A 114 21.19 -5.76 -14.17
N ASP A 115 22.49 -5.81 -13.92
CA ASP A 115 23.45 -6.60 -14.70
C ASP A 115 23.57 -8.07 -14.22
N LEU A 116 22.88 -8.44 -13.13
CA LEU A 116 22.87 -9.81 -12.62
C LEU A 116 21.85 -10.65 -13.40
N THR A 117 22.20 -11.93 -13.59
CA THR A 117 21.34 -12.88 -14.32
C THR A 117 20.34 -13.59 -13.41
N GLY A 118 19.12 -13.77 -13.90
CA GLY A 118 18.02 -14.44 -13.20
C GLY A 118 17.10 -13.48 -12.44
N ASP A 119 15.89 -13.93 -12.12
CA ASP A 119 14.84 -13.09 -11.52
C ASP A 119 15.23 -12.57 -10.13
N TYR A 120 15.75 -13.46 -9.28
CA TYR A 120 16.10 -13.16 -7.89
C TYR A 120 17.51 -13.65 -7.55
N PRO A 121 18.57 -13.00 -8.09
CA PRO A 121 19.94 -13.44 -7.90
C PRO A 121 20.44 -13.16 -6.48
N THR A 122 21.43 -13.93 -6.04
CA THR A 122 22.21 -13.60 -4.84
C THR A 122 23.23 -12.52 -5.15
N ILE A 123 23.41 -11.54 -4.26
CA ILE A 123 24.41 -10.48 -4.37
C ILE A 123 25.32 -10.45 -3.16
N GLY A 124 26.62 -10.24 -3.38
CA GLY A 124 27.59 -10.09 -2.30
C GLY A 124 27.51 -8.70 -1.67
N LEU A 125 27.72 -8.60 -0.36
CA LEU A 125 27.62 -7.32 0.35
C LEU A 125 28.68 -6.32 -0.11
N GLU A 126 29.88 -6.80 -0.47
CA GLU A 126 30.95 -5.98 -1.02
C GLU A 126 30.53 -5.31 -2.35
N ALA A 127 29.75 -6.00 -3.18
CA ALA A 127 29.22 -5.44 -4.42
C ALA A 127 28.15 -4.36 -4.13
N VAL A 128 27.31 -4.58 -3.12
CA VAL A 128 26.34 -3.56 -2.66
C VAL A 128 27.05 -2.31 -2.15
N ILE A 129 28.08 -2.47 -1.33
CA ILE A 129 28.88 -1.36 -0.79
C ILE A 129 29.59 -0.61 -1.94
N ALA A 130 30.16 -1.33 -2.90
CA ALA A 130 30.82 -0.73 -4.06
C ALA A 130 29.86 0.04 -4.97
N ALA A 131 28.61 -0.41 -5.09
CA ALA A 131 27.57 0.29 -5.83
C ALA A 131 27.06 1.56 -5.11
N ASN A 132 27.30 1.67 -3.79
CA ASN A 132 26.90 2.78 -2.93
C ASN A 132 25.45 3.26 -3.19
N PRO A 133 24.43 2.42 -2.91
CA PRO A 133 23.05 2.78 -3.18
C PRO A 133 22.63 4.04 -2.39
N GLN A 134 21.91 4.94 -3.05
CA GLN A 134 21.30 6.10 -2.39
C GLN A 134 19.97 5.74 -1.72
N VAL A 135 19.32 4.64 -2.12
CA VAL A 135 18.06 4.16 -1.52
C VAL A 135 18.14 2.65 -1.30
N ILE A 136 17.75 2.18 -0.12
CA ILE A 136 17.56 0.75 0.18
C ILE A 136 16.08 0.50 0.41
N VAL A 137 15.51 -0.47 -0.31
CA VAL A 137 14.13 -0.91 -0.14
C VAL A 137 14.14 -2.39 0.20
N ALA A 138 13.55 -2.77 1.32
CA ALA A 138 13.46 -4.17 1.75
C ALA A 138 12.01 -4.63 1.81
N SER A 139 11.75 -5.79 1.22
CA SER A 139 10.42 -6.39 1.28
C SER A 139 10.09 -6.91 2.67
N TYR A 140 8.83 -6.75 3.10
CA TYR A 140 8.29 -7.38 4.30
C TYR A 140 6.92 -8.04 4.06
N GLY A 141 6.42 -8.79 5.03
CA GLY A 141 5.07 -9.36 4.99
C GLY A 141 4.93 -10.61 4.09
N HIS A 142 6.05 -11.24 3.70
CA HIS A 142 6.06 -12.46 2.89
C HIS A 142 6.97 -13.55 3.44
N GLY A 143 6.54 -14.81 3.31
CA GLY A 143 7.29 -15.98 3.75
C GLY A 143 7.41 -16.14 5.27
N SER A 144 8.23 -17.11 5.71
CA SER A 144 8.44 -17.43 7.14
C SER A 144 9.36 -16.45 7.87
N ALA A 145 9.91 -15.46 7.17
CA ALA A 145 10.90 -14.51 7.65
C ALA A 145 10.40 -13.07 7.48
N ALA A 146 9.08 -12.85 7.65
CA ALA A 146 8.32 -11.72 7.11
C ALA A 146 8.97 -10.33 7.29
N ASP A 147 9.70 -10.07 8.39
CA ASP A 147 10.35 -8.77 8.62
C ASP A 147 11.88 -8.83 8.60
N MET A 148 12.49 -10.00 8.40
CA MET A 148 13.94 -10.17 8.46
C MET A 148 14.71 -9.41 7.37
N PRO A 149 14.25 -9.29 6.10
CA PRO A 149 14.93 -8.46 5.11
C PRO A 149 14.98 -6.98 5.53
N LEU A 150 13.88 -6.46 6.09
CA LEU A 150 13.83 -5.09 6.59
C LEU A 150 14.73 -4.90 7.82
N GLN A 151 14.71 -5.84 8.75
CA GLN A 151 15.60 -5.80 9.92
C GLN A 151 17.08 -5.86 9.50
N PHE A 152 17.43 -6.67 8.51
CA PHE A 152 18.77 -6.71 7.94
C PHE A 152 19.14 -5.36 7.31
N ALA A 153 18.27 -4.82 6.45
CA ALA A 153 18.47 -3.51 5.81
C ALA A 153 18.71 -2.39 6.83
N GLN A 154 18.03 -2.42 7.98
CA GLN A 154 18.13 -1.38 9.00
C GLN A 154 19.36 -1.53 9.91
N ASN A 155 19.80 -2.76 10.17
CA ASN A 155 20.73 -3.05 11.26
C ASN A 155 22.08 -3.63 10.82
N GLU A 156 22.30 -3.91 9.53
CA GLU A 156 23.57 -4.45 9.04
C GLU A 156 24.69 -3.40 9.15
N PRO A 157 25.65 -3.54 10.09
CA PRO A 157 26.67 -2.52 10.35
C PRO A 157 27.59 -2.27 9.15
N ARG A 158 27.77 -3.26 8.27
CA ARG A 158 28.61 -3.11 7.07
C ARG A 158 28.00 -2.17 6.02
N LEU A 159 26.70 -1.88 6.11
CA LEU A 159 26.03 -0.91 5.26
C LEU A 159 26.00 0.51 5.85
N ALA A 160 26.53 0.73 7.06
CA ALA A 160 26.39 2.01 7.76
C ALA A 160 26.95 3.23 6.99
N ASP A 161 27.97 3.01 6.15
CA ASP A 161 28.65 4.08 5.41
C ASP A 161 28.11 4.31 3.98
N VAL A 162 27.10 3.54 3.53
CA VAL A 162 26.49 3.78 2.21
C VAL A 162 25.54 4.98 2.27
N ASP A 163 25.39 5.68 1.14
CA ASP A 163 24.59 6.91 1.05
C ASP A 163 23.17 6.74 1.59
N ALA A 164 22.54 5.58 1.33
CA ALA A 164 21.20 5.29 1.84
C ALA A 164 21.11 5.34 3.38
N HIS A 165 22.10 4.80 4.11
CA HIS A 165 22.11 4.88 5.58
C HIS A 165 22.45 6.28 6.08
N VAL A 166 23.44 6.92 5.46
CA VAL A 166 23.86 8.28 5.83
C VAL A 166 22.71 9.28 5.71
N ASN A 167 21.86 9.11 4.69
CA ASN A 167 20.73 9.99 4.40
C ASN A 167 19.36 9.47 4.90
N ASN A 168 19.34 8.40 5.72
CA ASN A 168 18.13 7.76 6.24
C ASN A 168 17.11 7.35 5.15
N GLN A 169 17.59 6.88 4.01
CA GLN A 169 16.82 6.40 2.86
C GLN A 169 16.72 4.86 2.86
N VAL A 170 16.31 4.29 4.01
CA VAL A 170 16.12 2.84 4.18
C VAL A 170 14.65 2.58 4.47
N TYR A 171 13.97 1.89 3.55
CA TYR A 171 12.52 1.73 3.55
C TYR A 171 12.09 0.26 3.56
N GLY A 172 10.95 0.00 4.18
CA GLY A 172 10.25 -1.27 4.07
C GLY A 172 9.07 -1.16 3.09
N ILE A 173 8.87 -2.16 2.25
CA ILE A 173 7.69 -2.26 1.37
C ILE A 173 6.96 -3.59 1.56
N ASP A 174 5.63 -3.55 1.66
CA ASP A 174 4.81 -4.76 1.71
C ASP A 174 4.97 -5.52 0.40
N ALA A 175 5.51 -6.74 0.48
CA ALA A 175 5.72 -7.60 -0.67
C ALA A 175 4.43 -7.83 -1.48
N ASN A 176 3.25 -7.82 -0.83
CA ASN A 176 1.97 -8.03 -1.51
C ASN A 176 1.59 -6.92 -2.48
N LEU A 177 2.19 -5.73 -2.36
CA LEU A 177 1.98 -4.59 -3.25
C LEU A 177 2.88 -4.62 -4.48
N ILE A 178 3.98 -5.38 -4.43
CA ILE A 178 5.05 -5.28 -5.43
C ILE A 178 5.41 -6.60 -6.11
N SER A 179 5.24 -7.73 -5.41
CA SER A 179 5.59 -9.06 -5.92
C SER A 179 4.40 -9.78 -6.57
N ARG A 180 3.21 -9.19 -6.54
CA ARG A 180 1.97 -9.81 -7.04
C ARG A 180 1.46 -9.02 -8.26
N PRO A 181 1.58 -9.58 -9.47
CA PRO A 181 1.19 -8.90 -10.71
C PRO A 181 -0.35 -8.82 -10.82
N GLY A 182 -0.93 -7.77 -10.24
CA GLY A 182 -2.36 -7.51 -10.21
C GLY A 182 -2.66 -6.04 -9.90
N PRO A 183 -3.92 -5.67 -9.62
CA PRO A 183 -4.32 -4.25 -9.58
C PRO A 183 -3.54 -3.37 -8.60
N ARG A 184 -3.09 -3.94 -7.48
CA ARG A 184 -2.32 -3.24 -6.44
C ARG A 184 -0.90 -2.82 -6.89
N ILE A 185 -0.47 -3.24 -8.07
CA ILE A 185 0.87 -2.89 -8.57
C ILE A 185 1.03 -1.38 -8.79
N ALA A 186 -0.07 -0.66 -9.06
CA ALA A 186 -0.08 0.80 -9.10
C ALA A 186 0.25 1.40 -7.72
N ASP A 187 -0.27 0.83 -6.63
CA ASP A 187 0.08 1.24 -5.26
C ASP A 187 1.58 1.00 -4.99
N GLY A 188 2.11 -0.14 -5.44
CA GLY A 188 3.54 -0.48 -5.33
C GLY A 188 4.45 0.50 -6.08
N LEU A 189 4.07 0.88 -7.31
CA LEU A 189 4.80 1.88 -8.10
C LEU A 189 4.83 3.24 -7.40
N GLU A 190 3.67 3.72 -6.95
CA GLU A 190 3.54 5.00 -6.25
C GLU A 190 4.38 5.04 -4.96
N LEU A 191 4.40 3.94 -4.20
CA LEU A 191 5.23 3.84 -3.00
C LEU A 191 6.73 3.85 -3.33
N LEU A 192 7.16 3.11 -4.34
CA LEU A 192 8.55 3.14 -4.78
C LEU A 192 8.97 4.54 -5.24
N ALA A 193 8.14 5.20 -6.05
CA ALA A 193 8.44 6.54 -6.54
C ALA A 193 8.56 7.56 -5.40
N LYS A 194 7.75 7.42 -4.34
CA LYS A 194 7.87 8.22 -3.11
C LYS A 194 9.13 7.93 -2.29
N MET A 195 9.54 6.66 -2.23
CA MET A 195 10.76 6.26 -1.52
C MET A 195 12.02 6.72 -2.26
N ILE A 196 11.98 6.79 -3.59
CA ILE A 196 13.12 7.16 -4.43
C ILE A 196 13.20 8.68 -4.61
N HIS A 197 12.08 9.36 -4.86
CA HIS A 197 12.02 10.80 -5.13
C HIS A 197 10.99 11.53 -4.25
N PRO A 198 11.12 11.50 -2.91
CA PRO A 198 10.13 12.08 -2.02
C PRO A 198 9.79 13.54 -2.35
N GLU A 199 10.76 14.33 -2.81
CA GLU A 199 10.62 15.73 -3.21
C GLU A 199 9.67 15.97 -4.40
N LYS A 200 9.47 14.96 -5.26
CA LYS A 200 8.52 15.03 -6.39
C LYS A 200 7.11 14.59 -5.98
N PHE A 201 7.01 13.93 -4.84
CA PHE A 201 5.80 13.32 -4.30
C PHE A 201 5.46 13.84 -2.90
N GLU A 202 5.94 15.02 -2.50
CA GLU A 202 5.59 15.69 -1.23
C GLU A 202 4.08 15.94 -1.09
N GLU A 203 3.33 15.94 -2.20
CA GLU A 203 1.85 15.96 -2.19
C GLU A 203 1.20 14.59 -1.93
N MET A 204 1.98 13.50 -1.95
CA MET A 204 1.48 12.11 -1.84
C MET A 204 2.12 11.28 -0.71
N ILE A 205 3.14 11.79 -0.02
CA ILE A 205 3.52 11.31 1.31
C ILE A 205 2.75 12.20 2.28
N PRO A 206 1.84 11.67 3.11
CA PRO A 206 1.23 12.48 4.15
C PRO A 206 2.34 12.79 5.15
N SER A 207 2.92 13.99 5.04
CA SER A 207 3.60 14.59 6.17
C SER A 207 2.63 14.59 7.35
N PRO A 208 3.10 14.45 8.60
CA PRO A 208 2.21 14.53 9.76
C PRO A 208 1.34 15.78 9.66
N MET A 209 0.03 15.58 9.51
CA MET A 209 -0.91 16.68 9.36
C MET A 209 -1.35 17.11 10.76
N GLU A 210 -1.12 18.37 11.11
CA GLU A 210 -1.77 18.96 12.28
C GLU A 210 -3.12 19.52 11.86
N VAL A 211 -4.18 18.95 12.41
CA VAL A 211 -5.55 19.44 12.25
C VAL A 211 -6.04 19.98 13.58
N THR A 212 -6.60 21.19 13.56
CA THR A 212 -7.38 21.68 14.71
C THR A 212 -8.80 21.18 14.55
N ASP A 213 -9.22 20.28 15.42
CA ASP A 213 -10.57 19.73 15.38
C ASP A 213 -11.63 20.71 15.92
N GLN A 214 -12.91 20.38 15.75
CA GLN A 214 -14.02 21.25 16.18
C GLN A 214 -14.20 21.28 17.71
N ALA A 215 -13.43 20.49 18.46
CA ALA A 215 -13.33 20.62 19.91
C ALA A 215 -12.22 21.58 20.37
N GLY A 216 -11.49 22.20 19.41
CA GLY A 216 -10.38 23.13 19.63
C GLY A 216 -9.06 22.45 19.93
N ARG A 217 -8.91 21.16 19.59
CA ARG A 217 -7.72 20.36 19.90
C ARG A 217 -6.85 20.26 18.66
N VAL A 218 -5.55 20.46 18.83
CA VAL A 218 -4.57 20.16 17.78
C VAL A 218 -4.30 18.66 17.81
N VAL A 219 -4.69 17.97 16.75
CA VAL A 219 -4.51 16.53 16.58
C VAL A 219 -3.51 16.31 15.47
N ARG A 220 -2.47 15.54 15.75
CA ARG A 220 -1.44 15.17 14.77
C ARG A 220 -1.80 13.82 14.15
N ILE A 221 -1.94 13.79 12.84
CA ILE A 221 -2.22 12.60 12.04
C ILE A 221 -0.92 12.22 11.34
N GLU A 222 -0.23 11.18 11.83
CA GLU A 222 1.12 10.81 11.36
C GLU A 222 1.16 10.31 9.91
N ARG A 223 0.06 9.74 9.41
CA ARG A 223 -0.08 9.22 8.05
C ARG A 223 -1.54 9.23 7.61
N MET A 224 -1.78 9.09 6.30
CA MET A 224 -3.13 8.96 5.76
C MET A 224 -3.81 7.73 6.38
N PRO A 225 -4.99 7.88 7.00
CA PRO A 225 -5.65 6.76 7.66
C PRO A 225 -6.17 5.71 6.67
N GLU A 226 -5.89 4.43 6.91
CA GLU A 226 -6.39 3.29 6.13
C GLU A 226 -7.49 2.52 6.87
N LYS A 227 -7.45 2.53 8.21
CA LYS A 227 -8.48 1.96 9.09
C LYS A 227 -9.15 3.06 9.90
N ILE A 228 -10.34 3.46 9.48
CA ILE A 228 -11.13 4.53 10.11
C ILE A 228 -12.29 3.94 10.89
N ILE A 229 -12.51 4.42 12.12
CA ILE A 229 -13.73 4.16 12.90
C ILE A 229 -14.56 5.43 12.99
N SER A 230 -15.86 5.31 12.74
CA SER A 230 -16.83 6.39 12.94
C SER A 230 -17.68 6.16 14.19
N LEU A 231 -17.66 7.11 15.12
CA LEU A 231 -18.45 7.05 16.35
C LEU A 231 -19.81 7.78 16.24
N ALA A 232 -20.23 8.22 15.05
CA ALA A 232 -21.49 8.91 14.86
C ALA A 232 -22.12 8.66 13.47
N PRO A 233 -23.45 8.71 13.34
CA PRO A 233 -24.12 8.67 12.04
C PRO A 233 -23.60 9.74 11.08
N SER A 234 -23.52 11.01 11.51
CA SER A 234 -23.03 12.13 10.69
C SER A 234 -21.62 11.89 10.12
N ASN A 235 -20.68 11.43 10.96
CA ASN A 235 -19.32 11.12 10.53
C ASN A 235 -19.30 9.96 9.52
N THR A 236 -20.19 8.98 9.69
CA THR A 236 -20.32 7.85 8.76
C THR A 236 -20.79 8.33 7.40
N GLU A 237 -21.83 9.16 7.36
CA GLU A 237 -22.36 9.72 6.13
C GLU A 237 -21.33 10.55 5.38
N ILE A 238 -20.56 11.40 6.08
CA ILE A 238 -19.45 12.16 5.52
C ILE A 238 -18.43 11.23 4.88
N LEU A 239 -17.99 10.18 5.59
CA LEU A 239 -16.98 9.24 5.06
C LEU A 239 -17.47 8.50 3.81
N TYR A 240 -18.74 8.11 3.75
CA TYR A 240 -19.34 7.54 2.54
C TYR A 240 -19.41 8.54 1.40
N ALA A 241 -19.82 9.79 1.68
CA ALA A 241 -19.85 10.85 0.66
C ALA A 241 -18.46 11.17 0.08
N LEU A 242 -17.41 10.95 0.87
CA LEU A 242 -16.01 11.10 0.47
C LEU A 242 -15.43 9.85 -0.25
N GLY A 243 -16.20 8.78 -0.44
CA GLY A 243 -15.70 7.54 -1.06
C GLY A 243 -14.75 6.72 -0.16
N LEU A 244 -14.82 6.92 1.15
CA LEU A 244 -13.95 6.27 2.13
C LEU A 244 -14.57 5.02 2.76
N GLU A 245 -15.65 4.49 2.18
CA GLU A 245 -16.33 3.31 2.70
C GLU A 245 -15.42 2.08 2.74
N GLY A 246 -14.44 1.95 1.84
CA GLY A 246 -13.45 0.87 1.87
C GLY A 246 -12.54 0.90 3.11
N LYS A 247 -12.28 2.10 3.63
CA LYS A 247 -11.41 2.36 4.80
C LYS A 247 -12.17 2.39 6.12
N LEU A 248 -13.50 2.49 6.07
CA LEU A 248 -14.36 2.47 7.25
C LEU A 248 -14.49 1.05 7.81
N VAL A 249 -13.79 0.78 8.92
CA VAL A 249 -13.69 -0.56 9.54
C VAL A 249 -14.55 -0.74 10.79
N GLY A 250 -15.19 0.34 11.28
CA GLY A 250 -16.12 0.25 12.40
C GLY A 250 -17.05 1.44 12.49
N VAL A 251 -18.29 1.19 12.89
CA VAL A 251 -19.34 2.21 13.08
C VAL A 251 -20.13 1.97 14.35
N THR A 252 -20.92 2.94 14.81
CA THR A 252 -21.84 2.69 15.93
C THR A 252 -23.08 1.90 15.48
N LYS A 253 -23.81 1.35 16.46
CA LYS A 253 -25.11 0.69 16.24
C LYS A 253 -26.17 1.59 15.57
N TYR A 254 -25.97 2.91 15.59
CA TYR A 254 -26.91 3.90 15.03
C TYR A 254 -26.56 4.35 13.62
N CYS A 255 -25.43 3.89 13.07
CA CYS A 255 -25.04 4.21 11.70
C CYS A 255 -25.76 3.26 10.75
N ASP A 256 -26.85 3.75 10.17
CA ASP A 256 -27.78 3.00 9.33
C ASP A 256 -27.96 3.61 7.92
N TYR A 257 -27.33 4.76 7.66
CA TYR A 257 -27.27 5.41 6.37
C TYR A 257 -25.80 5.72 5.96
N PRO A 258 -25.44 5.57 4.67
CA PRO A 258 -26.21 4.87 3.62
C PRO A 258 -26.45 3.39 3.98
N GLU A 259 -27.34 2.70 3.27
CA GLU A 259 -27.78 1.34 3.62
C GLU A 259 -26.59 0.38 3.88
N ALA A 260 -25.52 0.52 3.09
CA ALA A 260 -24.29 -0.25 3.23
C ALA A 260 -23.56 -0.08 4.58
N ALA A 261 -23.81 1.01 5.32
CA ALA A 261 -23.25 1.23 6.65
C ALA A 261 -23.80 0.24 7.69
N LYS A 262 -24.99 -0.34 7.45
CA LYS A 262 -25.58 -1.34 8.34
C LYS A 262 -24.71 -2.58 8.49
N ASP A 263 -24.01 -2.96 7.43
CA ASP A 263 -23.16 -4.16 7.37
C ASP A 263 -21.77 -3.94 8.00
N LYS A 264 -21.40 -2.71 8.33
CA LYS A 264 -20.11 -2.40 8.96
C LYS A 264 -20.04 -2.93 10.40
N PRO A 265 -18.86 -3.43 10.85
CA PRO A 265 -18.66 -3.88 12.23
C PRO A 265 -19.10 -2.83 13.25
N LYS A 266 -19.79 -3.26 14.31
CA LYS A 266 -20.31 -2.35 15.34
C LYS A 266 -19.35 -2.22 16.51
N VAL A 267 -19.01 -0.99 16.89
CA VAL A 267 -18.08 -0.66 17.99
C VAL A 267 -18.79 -0.07 19.22
N GLY A 268 -20.03 -0.48 19.44
CA GLY A 268 -20.85 0.00 20.55
C GLY A 268 -21.97 0.94 20.13
N GLY A 269 -22.57 1.60 21.13
CA GLY A 269 -23.62 2.61 20.92
C GLY A 269 -23.05 4.00 20.71
N PHE A 270 -23.95 4.99 20.56
CA PHE A 270 -23.57 6.40 20.40
C PHE A 270 -22.87 6.96 21.65
N SER A 271 -23.47 6.83 22.85
CA SER A 271 -22.83 7.23 24.11
C SER A 271 -22.12 6.08 24.85
N THR A 272 -22.20 4.87 24.31
CA THR A 272 -21.75 3.62 24.94
C THR A 272 -20.78 2.89 24.02
N VAL A 273 -19.73 3.61 23.62
CA VAL A 273 -18.66 3.08 22.75
C VAL A 273 -17.93 1.96 23.48
N ASP A 274 -17.71 0.85 22.78
CA ASP A 274 -16.96 -0.31 23.28
C ASP A 274 -15.47 -0.10 23.01
N ILE A 275 -14.75 0.40 24.01
CA ILE A 275 -13.33 0.76 23.90
C ILE A 275 -12.47 -0.46 23.60
N GLU A 276 -12.75 -1.61 24.20
CA GLU A 276 -11.97 -2.84 23.96
C GLU A 276 -12.10 -3.27 22.50
N ARG A 277 -13.32 -3.22 21.96
CA ARG A 277 -13.55 -3.53 20.55
C ARG A 277 -12.88 -2.55 19.61
N VAL A 278 -12.85 -1.26 19.95
CA VAL A 278 -12.14 -0.23 19.17
C VAL A 278 -10.65 -0.53 19.13
N VAL A 279 -10.03 -0.86 20.26
CA VAL A 279 -8.61 -1.19 20.34
C VAL A 279 -8.28 -2.45 19.53
N GLU A 280 -9.12 -3.49 19.62
CA GLU A 280 -8.94 -4.75 18.89
C GLU A 280 -8.91 -4.58 17.36
N ILE A 281 -9.58 -3.56 16.83
CA ILE A 281 -9.59 -3.26 15.39
C ILE A 281 -8.27 -2.60 14.93
N GLU A 282 -7.50 -2.04 15.86
CA GLU A 282 -6.27 -1.28 15.60
C GLU A 282 -6.48 -0.17 14.55
N PRO A 283 -7.37 0.82 14.81
CA PRO A 283 -7.65 1.89 13.86
C PRO A 283 -6.51 2.90 13.78
N ASP A 284 -6.32 3.49 12.60
CA ASP A 284 -5.40 4.60 12.38
C ASP A 284 -6.02 5.94 12.79
N LEU A 285 -7.35 6.07 12.65
CA LEU A 285 -8.10 7.29 12.98
C LEU A 285 -9.50 6.96 13.49
N ILE A 286 -9.93 7.70 14.51
CA ILE A 286 -11.29 7.64 15.04
C ILE A 286 -11.95 9.01 14.89
N LEU A 287 -13.11 9.05 14.23
CA LEU A 287 -13.95 10.24 14.12
C LEU A 287 -15.02 10.25 15.21
N ALA A 288 -14.83 11.11 16.21
CA ALA A 288 -15.72 11.33 17.32
C ALA A 288 -16.61 12.58 17.13
N VAL A 289 -17.54 12.78 18.06
CA VAL A 289 -18.38 13.99 18.17
C VAL A 289 -18.39 14.44 19.64
N ASN A 290 -18.91 15.63 19.93
CA ASN A 290 -18.72 16.30 21.22
C ASN A 290 -19.24 15.53 22.45
N ILE A 291 -20.22 14.63 22.29
CA ILE A 291 -20.66 13.74 23.38
C ILE A 291 -19.51 12.85 23.91
N HIS A 292 -18.51 12.55 23.07
CA HIS A 292 -17.35 11.72 23.42
C HIS A 292 -16.26 12.49 24.16
N LYS A 293 -16.31 13.83 24.19
CA LYS A 293 -15.21 14.72 24.63
C LYS A 293 -14.74 14.48 26.06
N LYS A 294 -15.65 14.11 26.97
CA LYS A 294 -15.34 14.01 28.40
C LYS A 294 -14.76 12.66 28.83
N GLU A 295 -15.17 11.57 28.18
CA GLU A 295 -14.87 10.22 28.67
C GLU A 295 -14.25 9.33 27.59
N VAL A 296 -14.88 9.22 26.42
CA VAL A 296 -14.46 8.32 25.34
C VAL A 296 -13.16 8.78 24.71
N ILE A 297 -13.09 10.06 24.29
CA ILE A 297 -11.90 10.64 23.67
C ILE A 297 -10.65 10.49 24.57
N PRO A 298 -10.66 10.96 25.84
CA PRO A 298 -9.50 10.82 26.72
C PRO A 298 -9.13 9.37 27.03
N SER A 299 -10.08 8.44 26.94
CA SER A 299 -9.80 7.02 27.16
C SER A 299 -9.10 6.39 25.97
N LEU A 300 -9.52 6.71 24.74
CA LEU A 300 -8.87 6.25 23.52
C LEU A 300 -7.47 6.86 23.35
N GLU A 301 -7.31 8.15 23.64
CA GLU A 301 -6.02 8.84 23.52
C GLU A 301 -4.98 8.31 24.53
N ARG A 302 -5.41 7.96 25.76
CA ARG A 302 -4.52 7.30 26.74
C ARG A 302 -4.02 5.94 26.28
N LEU A 303 -4.72 5.31 25.32
CA LEU A 303 -4.34 4.05 24.71
C LEU A 303 -3.51 4.25 23.43
N GLY A 304 -3.13 5.50 23.11
CA GLY A 304 -2.30 5.84 21.96
C GLY A 304 -3.06 5.95 20.63
N LEU A 305 -4.39 5.98 20.66
CA LEU A 305 -5.21 6.09 19.45
C LEU A 305 -5.46 7.55 19.07
N THR A 306 -5.40 7.84 17.77
CA THR A 306 -5.65 9.18 17.21
C THR A 306 -7.14 9.43 17.07
N VAL A 307 -7.66 10.49 17.71
CA VAL A 307 -9.10 10.82 17.70
C VAL A 307 -9.34 12.27 17.30
N VAL A 308 -10.11 12.48 16.23
CA VAL A 308 -10.57 13.81 15.77
C VAL A 308 -12.03 14.01 16.14
N CYS A 309 -12.38 15.15 16.73
CA CYS A 309 -13.75 15.48 17.09
C CYS A 309 -14.39 16.40 16.04
N LEU A 310 -15.49 15.96 15.45
CA LEU A 310 -16.34 16.74 14.56
C LEU A 310 -17.61 17.14 15.32
N ASP A 311 -17.82 18.43 15.52
CA ASP A 311 -19.01 19.00 16.16
C ASP A 311 -19.26 20.42 15.63
N PRO A 312 -19.79 20.56 14.40
CA PRO A 312 -20.16 21.87 13.92
C PRO A 312 -21.32 22.42 14.76
N THR A 313 -21.11 23.55 15.40
CA THR A 313 -22.07 24.25 16.25
C THR A 313 -22.68 25.48 15.58
N THR A 314 -22.10 25.93 14.45
CA THR A 314 -22.60 27.06 13.66
C THR A 314 -22.80 26.67 12.19
N LEU A 315 -23.66 27.38 11.47
CA LEU A 315 -23.83 27.18 10.02
C LEU A 315 -22.54 27.49 9.25
N GLU A 316 -21.75 28.45 9.74
CA GLU A 316 -20.44 28.77 9.17
C GLU A 316 -19.42 27.65 9.37
N GLU A 317 -19.52 26.85 10.45
CA GLU A 317 -18.70 25.65 10.63
C GLU A 317 -19.15 24.45 9.78
N VAL A 318 -20.34 24.53 9.16
CA VAL A 318 -20.86 23.51 8.24
C VAL A 318 -20.54 23.85 6.78
N LEU A 319 -20.40 25.13 6.43
CA LEU A 319 -20.20 25.66 5.07
C LEU A 319 -18.72 25.85 4.73
#